data_AF-A0A940UBQ7-F1
#
_entry.id   AF-A0A940UBQ7-F1
#
_cell.length_a   1.000
_cell.length_b   1.000
_cell.length_c   1.000
_cell.angle_alpha   90.00
_cell.angle_beta   90.00
_cell.angle_gamma   90.00
#
_symmetry.space_group_name_H-M   'P 1'
#
loop_
_entity.id
_entity.type
_entity.pdbx_description
1 polymer ?
#
loop_
_entity_poly.entity_id
_entity_poly.type
_entity_poly.pdbx_seq_one_letter_code
_entity_poly.pdbx_strand_id
1 'polypeptide(L)'
;MPTVFDFKKLRRLITIYGVVQVVLVGLLIYTALIFQAGLTADGKGFLFTKSIIATLLMQLAFFYPIYKFGSREAGLAVDSLQSGLTPAELKSLRNKRLVGDVVKSAVFCFFVVFAWKVPSSNVSAAKFFLSMIFFNFILTYLCYFQCFNFAAKKIMKEKNSSP
;
A
#
# COMPACT_ATOMS: atom_id res chain seq x y z
N MET A 1 -12.23 34.03 -5.81
CA MET A 1 -13.47 33.23 -5.78
C MET A 1 -13.31 32.14 -4.72
N PRO A 2 -14.31 31.89 -3.86
CA PRO A 2 -14.22 30.82 -2.86
C PRO A 2 -14.00 29.48 -3.56
N THR A 3 -13.00 28.73 -3.13
CA THR A 3 -12.66 27.43 -3.72
C THR A 3 -13.65 26.38 -3.22
N VAL A 4 -14.59 25.97 -4.06
CA VAL A 4 -15.57 24.94 -3.70
C VAL A 4 -14.97 23.57 -3.99
N PHE A 5 -14.83 22.72 -2.97
CA PHE A 5 -14.32 21.36 -3.10
C PHE A 5 -15.48 20.35 -3.08
N ASP A 6 -15.57 19.47 -4.08
CA ASP A 6 -16.48 18.32 -4.05
C ASP A 6 -15.78 17.06 -3.53
N PHE A 7 -15.98 16.76 -2.24
CA PHE A 7 -15.36 15.60 -1.58
C PHE A 7 -16.10 14.27 -1.80
N LYS A 8 -17.23 14.23 -2.53
CA LYS A 8 -18.04 13.00 -2.68
C LYS A 8 -17.23 11.85 -3.30
N LYS A 9 -16.42 12.16 -4.32
CA LYS A 9 -15.54 11.19 -4.98
C LYS A 9 -14.43 10.69 -4.06
N LEU A 10 -13.82 11.58 -3.27
CA LEU A 10 -12.75 11.22 -2.35
C LEU A 10 -13.25 10.36 -1.18
N ARG A 11 -14.44 10.65 -0.65
CA ARG A 11 -15.06 9.84 0.40
C ARG A 11 -15.34 8.41 -0.11
N ARG A 12 -15.83 8.26 -1.34
CA ARG A 12 -16.00 6.95 -1.98
C ARG A 12 -14.66 6.21 -2.12
N LEU A 13 -13.60 6.90 -2.55
CA LEU A 13 -12.27 6.30 -2.68
C LEU A 13 -11.73 5.78 -1.34
N ILE A 14 -11.88 6.57 -0.27
CA ILE A 14 -11.48 6.17 1.09
C ILE A 14 -12.25 4.92 1.55
N THR A 15 -13.55 4.84 1.26
CA THR A 15 -14.35 3.65 1.55
C THR A 15 -13.85 2.42 0.80
N ILE A 16 -13.58 2.55 -0.51
CA ILE A 16 -13.03 1.46 -1.33
C ILE A 16 -11.70 0.98 -0.75
N TYR A 17 -10.80 1.89 -0.41
CA TYR A 17 -9.52 1.54 0.21
C TYR A 17 -9.72 0.87 1.58
N GLY A 18 -10.70 1.29 2.36
CA GLY A 18 -11.07 0.61 3.62
C GLY A 18 -11.51 -0.84 3.39
N VAL A 19 -12.34 -1.11 2.39
CA VAL A 19 -12.76 -2.47 2.04
C VAL A 19 -11.56 -3.31 1.57
N VAL A 20 -10.71 -2.75 0.71
CA VAL A 20 -9.49 -3.44 0.23
C VAL A 20 -8.56 -3.76 1.40
N GLN A 21 -8.43 -2.89 2.40
CA GLN A 21 -7.64 -3.16 3.59
C GLN A 21 -8.16 -4.36 4.37
N VAL A 22 -9.47 -4.48 4.57
CA VAL A 22 -10.07 -5.63 5.27
C VAL A 22 -9.75 -6.93 4.53
N VAL A 23 -9.89 -6.93 3.19
CA VAL A 23 -9.54 -8.09 2.36
C VAL A 23 -8.06 -8.44 2.48
N LEU A 24 -7.17 -7.45 2.43
CA LEU A 24 -5.72 -7.64 2.57
C LEU A 24 -5.32 -8.16 3.95
N VAL A 25 -5.98 -7.71 5.03
CA VAL A 25 -5.77 -8.28 6.37
C VAL A 25 -6.19 -9.75 6.42
N GLY A 26 -7.34 -10.08 5.83
CA GLY A 26 -7.78 -11.48 5.70
C GLY A 26 -6.77 -12.34 4.93
N LEU A 27 -6.26 -11.82 3.82
CA LEU A 27 -5.22 -12.48 3.02
C LEU A 27 -3.89 -12.63 3.78
N LEU A 28 -3.52 -11.64 4.61
CA LEU A 28 -2.33 -11.71 5.45
C LEU A 28 -2.45 -12.84 6.48
N ILE A 29 -3.59 -12.95 7.16
CA ILE A 29 -3.85 -14.01 8.13
C ILE A 29 -3.86 -15.37 7.43
N TYR A 30 -4.55 -15.49 6.30
CA TYR A 30 -4.62 -16.74 5.53
C TYR A 30 -3.23 -17.21 5.08
N THR A 31 -2.44 -16.33 4.48
CA THR A 31 -1.07 -16.66 4.05
C THR A 31 -0.17 -17.00 5.24
N ALA A 32 -0.31 -16.29 6.36
CA ALA A 32 0.43 -16.60 7.59
C ALA A 32 0.14 -18.01 8.09
N LEU A 33 -1.13 -18.43 8.13
CA LEU A 33 -1.53 -19.78 8.55
C LEU A 33 -0.96 -20.85 7.60
N ILE A 34 -1.02 -20.64 6.29
CA ILE A 34 -0.47 -21.58 5.30
C ILE A 34 1.03 -21.74 5.47
N PHE A 35 1.78 -20.64 5.59
CA PHE A 35 3.24 -20.71 5.73
C PHE A 35 3.65 -21.29 7.09
N GLN A 36 2.93 -20.98 8.16
CA GLN A 36 3.17 -21.55 9.48
C GLN A 36 2.96 -23.07 9.47
N ALA A 37 1.84 -23.55 8.93
CA ALA A 37 1.55 -24.97 8.82
C ALA A 37 2.59 -25.66 7.93
N GLY A 38 2.88 -25.07 6.77
CA GLY A 38 3.84 -25.63 5.81
C GLY A 38 5.28 -25.70 6.33
N LEU A 39 5.75 -24.75 7.13
CA LEU A 39 7.09 -24.76 7.72
C LEU A 39 7.16 -25.63 8.98
N THR A 40 6.08 -25.72 9.75
CA THR A 40 5.99 -26.62 10.92
C THR A 40 5.98 -28.08 10.48
N ALA A 41 5.26 -28.41 9.40
CA ALA A 41 5.26 -29.75 8.81
C ALA A 41 6.66 -30.20 8.35
N ASP A 42 7.50 -29.27 7.91
CA ASP A 42 8.90 -29.53 7.52
C ASP A 42 9.86 -29.58 8.74
N GLY A 43 9.36 -29.50 9.99
CA GLY A 43 10.18 -29.43 11.21
C GLY A 43 10.94 -28.11 11.38
N LYS A 44 10.60 -27.07 10.61
CA LYS A 44 11.32 -25.78 10.55
C LYS A 44 10.44 -24.60 10.93
N GLY A 45 9.56 -24.77 11.92
CA GLY A 45 8.67 -23.71 12.42
C GLY A 45 9.42 -22.42 12.83
N PHE A 46 10.66 -22.52 13.29
CA PHE A 46 11.49 -21.34 13.63
C PHE A 46 11.74 -20.40 12.44
N LEU A 47 11.74 -20.91 11.19
CA LEU A 47 11.89 -20.07 9.99
C LEU A 47 10.68 -19.16 9.79
N PHE A 48 9.49 -19.60 10.19
CA PHE A 48 8.28 -18.76 10.13
C PHE A 48 8.43 -17.54 11.02
N THR A 49 8.84 -17.72 12.28
CA THR A 49 9.10 -16.61 13.21
C THR A 49 10.17 -15.66 12.68
N LYS A 50 11.26 -16.19 12.12
CA LYS A 50 12.30 -15.37 11.47
C LYS A 50 11.74 -14.56 10.29
N SER A 51 10.82 -15.12 9.51
CA SER A 51 10.20 -14.42 8.37
C SER A 51 9.32 -13.24 8.82
N ILE A 52 8.63 -13.38 9.96
CA ILE A 52 7.85 -12.29 10.58
C ILE A 52 8.80 -11.18 11.03
N ILE A 53 9.85 -11.51 11.80
CA ILE A 53 10.82 -10.53 12.30
C ILE A 53 11.47 -9.78 11.13
N ALA A 54 11.97 -10.51 10.12
CA ALA A 54 12.58 -9.91 8.94
C ALA A 54 11.61 -8.99 8.19
N THR A 55 10.34 -9.38 8.09
CA THR A 55 9.30 -8.53 7.50
C THR A 55 9.08 -7.25 8.30
N LEU A 56 8.97 -7.33 9.63
CA LEU A 56 8.79 -6.16 10.48
C LEU A 56 9.95 -5.16 10.35
N LEU A 57 11.19 -5.67 10.29
CA LEU A 57 12.37 -4.83 10.08
C LEU A 57 12.36 -4.13 8.73
N MET A 58 12.01 -4.85 7.65
CA MET A 58 11.85 -4.24 6.32
C MET A 58 10.72 -3.21 6.30
N GLN A 59 9.57 -3.52 6.91
CA GLN A 59 8.45 -2.58 6.98
C GLN A 59 8.81 -1.33 7.76
N LEU A 60 9.60 -1.43 8.83
CA LEU A 60 10.10 -0.26 9.55
C LEU A 60 10.97 0.63 8.64
N ALA A 61 11.87 0.02 7.86
CA ALA A 61 12.71 0.74 6.90
C ALA A 61 11.89 1.39 5.78
N PHE A 62 10.86 0.71 5.28
CA PHE A 62 10.00 1.19 4.20
C PHE A 62 8.84 2.08 4.65
N PHE A 63 8.57 2.18 5.95
CA PHE A 63 7.44 2.94 6.46
C PHE A 63 7.49 4.41 6.03
N TYR A 64 8.63 5.08 6.23
CA TYR A 64 8.77 6.49 5.88
C TYR A 64 8.57 6.78 4.37
N PRO A 65 9.21 6.07 3.44
CA PRO A 65 8.96 6.31 2.01
C PRO A 65 7.51 6.02 1.62
N ILE A 66 6.88 4.98 2.18
CA ILE A 66 5.45 4.68 1.93
C ILE A 66 4.57 5.81 2.45
N TYR A 67 4.81 6.28 3.68
CA TYR A 67 4.08 7.39 4.28
C TYR A 67 4.19 8.67 3.44
N LYS A 68 5.42 9.03 3.04
CA LYS A 68 5.69 10.21 2.21
C LYS A 68 4.97 10.12 0.87
N PHE A 69 5.03 8.95 0.23
CA PHE A 69 4.36 8.70 -1.05
C PHE A 69 2.83 8.76 -0.93
N GLY A 70 2.25 8.05 0.04
CA GLY A 70 0.80 8.02 0.29
C GLY A 70 0.24 9.39 0.63
N SER A 71 0.96 10.18 1.42
CA SER A 71 0.57 11.56 1.76
C SER A 71 0.59 12.49 0.55
N ARG A 72 1.61 12.37 -0.32
CA ARG A 72 1.67 13.13 -1.57
C ARG A 72 0.50 12.81 -2.50
N GLU A 73 0.20 11.53 -2.67
CA GLU A 73 -0.92 11.07 -3.51
C GLU A 73 -2.27 11.54 -2.96
N ALA A 74 -2.45 11.53 -1.63
CA ALA A 74 -3.64 12.06 -0.99
C ALA A 74 -3.80 13.57 -1.25
N GLY A 75 -2.72 14.35 -1.16
CA GLY A 75 -2.71 15.76 -1.52
C GLY A 75 -3.14 15.98 -2.97
N LEU A 76 -2.54 15.26 -3.92
CA LEU A 76 -2.92 15.34 -5.35
C LEU A 76 -4.37 14.94 -5.61
N ALA A 77 -4.89 13.97 -4.86
CA ALA A 77 -6.29 13.57 -4.95
C ALA A 77 -7.23 14.68 -4.45
N VAL A 78 -6.85 15.42 -3.41
CA VAL A 78 -7.64 16.57 -2.93
C VAL A 78 -7.54 17.76 -3.89
N ASP A 79 -6.34 18.11 -4.36
CA ASP A 79 -6.12 19.27 -5.24
C ASP A 79 -6.90 19.15 -6.54
N SER A 80 -7.09 17.92 -7.02
CA SER A 80 -7.89 17.63 -8.21
C SER A 80 -9.40 17.84 -8.07
N LEU A 81 -9.88 18.11 -6.86
CA LEU A 81 -11.29 18.36 -6.55
C LEU A 81 -11.60 19.86 -6.48
N GLN A 82 -10.59 20.71 -6.66
CA GLN A 82 -10.76 22.16 -6.71
C GLN A 82 -11.58 22.55 -7.95
N SER A 83 -12.62 23.36 -7.76
CA SER A 83 -13.39 23.95 -8.86
C SER A 83 -12.60 25.09 -9.54
N GLY A 84 -12.76 25.21 -10.86
CA GLY A 84 -12.13 26.28 -11.65
C GLY A 84 -10.68 26.03 -12.11
N LEU A 85 -10.21 24.77 -12.09
CA LEU A 85 -8.88 24.40 -12.60
C LEU A 85 -8.74 24.73 -14.09
N THR A 86 -7.65 25.38 -14.45
CA THR A 86 -7.29 25.65 -15.85
C THR A 86 -6.88 24.36 -16.58
N PRO A 87 -6.96 24.30 -17.91
CA PRO A 87 -6.52 23.14 -18.68
C PRO A 87 -5.05 22.74 -18.43
N ALA A 88 -4.18 23.74 -18.18
CA ALA A 88 -2.77 23.51 -17.86
C ALA A 88 -2.59 22.83 -16.49
N GLU A 89 -3.33 23.26 -15.47
CA GLU A 89 -3.29 22.65 -14.13
C GLU A 89 -3.85 21.23 -14.14
N LEU A 90 -4.94 20.99 -14.89
CA LEU A 90 -5.49 19.64 -15.09
C LEU A 90 -4.46 18.70 -15.73
N LYS A 91 -3.71 19.17 -16.73
CA LYS A 91 -2.65 18.38 -17.37
C LYS A 91 -1.51 18.05 -16.39
N SER A 92 -1.09 19.03 -15.58
CA SER A 92 -0.07 18.85 -14.55
C SER A 92 -0.49 17.81 -13.50
N LEU A 93 -1.73 17.89 -12.99
CA LEU A 93 -2.27 16.92 -12.04
C LEU A 93 -2.37 15.51 -12.63
N ARG A 94 -2.77 15.38 -13.90
CA ARG A 94 -2.79 14.09 -14.61
C ARG A 94 -1.39 13.47 -14.71
N ASN A 95 -0.39 14.26 -15.08
CA ASN A 95 0.99 13.77 -15.18
C ASN A 95 1.52 13.30 -13.81
N LYS A 96 1.24 14.05 -12.74
CA LYS A 96 1.65 13.66 -11.38
C LYS A 96 0.99 12.35 -10.94
N ARG A 97 -0.28 12.12 -11.29
CA ARG A 97 -0.98 10.85 -11.04
C ARG A 97 -0.38 9.69 -11.84
N LEU A 98 -0.06 9.90 -13.11
CA LEU A 98 0.59 8.87 -13.95
C LEU A 98 1.91 8.41 -13.35
N VAL A 99 2.73 9.34 -12.83
CA VAL A 99 3.96 8.98 -12.10
C VAL A 99 3.64 8.13 -10.87
N GLY A 100 2.60 8.48 -10.11
CA GLY A 100 2.13 7.69 -8.97
C GLY A 100 1.72 6.26 -9.38
N ASP A 101 1.01 6.11 -10.49
CA ASP A 101 0.54 4.82 -10.98
C ASP A 101 1.68 3.96 -11.54
N VAL A 102 2.66 4.57 -12.20
CA VAL A 102 3.90 3.89 -12.63
C VAL A 102 4.68 3.37 -11.43
N VAL A 103 4.82 4.17 -10.36
CA VAL A 103 5.51 3.73 -9.13
C VAL A 103 4.78 2.55 -8.48
N LYS A 104 3.46 2.62 -8.31
CA LYS A 104 2.66 1.51 -7.74
C LYS A 104 2.78 0.24 -8.58
N SER A 105 2.77 0.38 -9.91
CA SER A 105 2.92 -0.73 -10.85
C SER A 105 4.32 -1.33 -10.80
N ALA A 106 5.36 -0.50 -10.70
CA ALA A 106 6.73 -0.96 -10.55
C ALA A 106 6.92 -1.75 -9.25
N VAL A 107 6.35 -1.27 -8.13
CA VAL A 107 6.36 -2.00 -6.85
C VAL A 107 5.60 -3.32 -6.97
N PHE A 108 4.44 -3.34 -7.63
CA PHE A 108 3.70 -4.57 -7.87
C PHE A 108 4.52 -5.59 -8.66
N CYS A 109 5.08 -5.17 -9.80
CA CYS A 109 5.91 -6.01 -10.66
C CYS A 109 7.17 -6.49 -9.94
N PHE A 110 7.78 -5.65 -9.09
CA PHE A 110 8.92 -6.04 -8.27
C PHE A 110 8.58 -7.27 -7.41
N PHE A 111 7.48 -7.24 -6.66
CA PHE A 111 7.09 -8.39 -5.83
C PHE A 111 6.74 -9.63 -6.65
N VAL A 112 6.08 -9.47 -7.81
CA VAL A 112 5.75 -10.58 -8.71
C VAL A 112 7.01 -11.26 -9.24
N VAL A 113 7.99 -10.48 -9.72
CA VAL A 113 9.25 -11.01 -10.24
C VAL A 113 10.03 -11.73 -9.14
N PHE A 114 10.10 -11.16 -7.93
CA PHE A 114 10.79 -11.79 -6.81
C PHE A 114 10.09 -13.09 -6.37
N ALA A 115 8.76 -13.12 -6.32
CA ALA A 115 8.01 -14.34 -6.02
C ALA A 115 8.30 -15.44 -7.05
N TRP A 116 8.37 -15.08 -8.34
CA TRP A 116 8.64 -16.03 -9.41
C TRP A 116 10.09 -16.54 -9.42
N LYS A 117 11.04 -15.72 -8.96
CA LYS A 117 12.46 -16.06 -8.90
C LYS A 117 12.89 -16.77 -7.61
N VAL A 118 11.96 -17.09 -6.71
CA VAL A 118 12.30 -17.83 -5.48
C VAL A 118 12.90 -19.20 -5.85
N PRO A 119 14.12 -19.52 -5.36
CA PRO A 119 14.78 -20.78 -5.70
C PRO A 119 13.98 -21.97 -5.15
N SER A 120 13.63 -22.90 -6.04
CA SER A 120 12.82 -24.09 -5.71
C SER A 120 13.65 -25.32 -5.29
N SER A 121 14.98 -25.19 -5.24
CA SER A 121 15.89 -26.29 -4.89
C SER A 121 15.75 -26.76 -3.44
N ASN A 122 15.24 -25.91 -2.54
CA ASN A 122 14.97 -26.26 -1.16
C ASN A 122 13.58 -25.76 -0.77
N VAL A 123 12.65 -26.70 -0.59
CA VAL A 123 11.23 -26.41 -0.33
C VAL A 123 11.02 -25.52 0.89
N SER A 124 11.75 -25.77 1.99
CA SER A 124 11.59 -24.96 3.21
C SER A 124 12.20 -23.57 3.06
N ALA A 125 13.32 -23.44 2.34
CA ALA A 125 13.89 -22.13 2.03
C ALA A 125 12.96 -21.34 1.08
N ALA A 126 12.37 -22.02 0.09
CA ALA A 126 11.39 -21.42 -0.80
C ALA A 126 10.18 -20.89 -0.02
N LYS A 127 9.59 -21.70 0.88
CA LYS A 127 8.49 -21.28 1.76
C LYS A 127 8.87 -20.06 2.63
N PHE A 128 10.10 -20.00 3.13
CA PHE A 128 10.60 -18.86 3.92
C PHE A 128 10.70 -17.57 3.10
N PHE A 129 11.33 -17.60 1.93
CA PHE A 129 11.43 -16.41 1.09
C PHE A 129 10.06 -15.97 0.55
N LEU A 130 9.22 -16.94 0.19
CA LEU A 130 7.88 -16.67 -0.30
C LEU A 130 7.01 -16.02 0.80
N SER A 131 7.09 -16.49 2.05
CA SER A 131 6.37 -15.85 3.17
C SER A 131 6.81 -14.41 3.38
N MET A 132 8.13 -14.14 3.35
CA MET A 132 8.65 -12.76 3.43
C MET A 132 8.14 -11.87 2.30
N ILE A 133 8.14 -12.38 1.06
CA ILE A 133 7.66 -11.63 -0.11
C ILE A 133 6.17 -11.32 0.03
N PHE A 134 5.33 -12.29 0.36
CA PHE A 134 3.90 -12.09 0.54
C PHE A 134 3.59 -11.12 1.69
N PHE A 135 4.25 -11.28 2.84
CA PHE A 135 4.00 -10.37 3.97
C PHE A 135 4.43 -8.95 3.65
N ASN A 136 5.60 -8.75 3.02
CA ASN A 136 6.03 -7.41 2.62
C ASN A 136 5.14 -6.81 1.54
N PHE A 137 4.70 -7.60 0.56
CA PHE A 137 3.75 -7.15 -0.45
C PHE A 137 2.47 -6.64 0.22
N ILE A 138 1.81 -7.49 1.01
CA ILE A 138 0.53 -7.16 1.64
C ILE A 138 0.67 -5.97 2.59
N LEU A 139 1.70 -5.95 3.45
CA LEU A 139 1.91 -4.86 4.40
C LEU A 139 2.27 -3.54 3.71
N THR A 140 3.01 -3.57 2.60
CA THR A 140 3.32 -2.36 1.82
C THR A 140 2.04 -1.70 1.29
N TYR A 141 1.13 -2.49 0.71
CA TYR A 141 -0.15 -1.97 0.21
C TYR A 141 -1.10 -1.57 1.34
N LEU A 142 -1.15 -2.34 2.43
CA LEU A 142 -1.92 -1.96 3.63
C LEU A 142 -1.46 -0.61 4.18
N CYS A 143 -0.14 -0.45 4.39
CA CYS A 143 0.47 0.77 4.88
C CYS A 143 0.18 1.94 3.92
N TYR A 144 0.35 1.74 2.61
CA TYR A 144 0.01 2.74 1.61
C TYR A 144 -1.44 3.23 1.72
N PHE A 145 -2.40 2.31 1.75
CA PHE A 145 -3.82 2.67 1.88
C PHE A 145 -4.13 3.36 3.21
N GLN A 146 -3.47 2.95 4.30
CA GLN A 146 -3.65 3.54 5.63
C GLN A 146 -3.14 4.98 5.64
N CYS A 147 -1.92 5.20 5.15
CA CYS A 147 -1.31 6.53 5.05
C CYS A 147 -2.13 7.44 4.12
N PHE A 148 -2.58 6.93 2.96
CA PHE A 148 -3.45 7.68 2.06
C PHE A 148 -4.75 8.09 2.74
N ASN A 149 -5.48 7.14 3.35
CA ASN A 149 -6.75 7.41 3.99
C ASN A 149 -6.61 8.40 5.15
N PHE A 150 -5.54 8.28 5.95
CA PHE A 150 -5.24 9.20 7.03
C PHE A 150 -4.96 10.62 6.51
N ALA A 151 -4.05 10.75 5.54
CA ALA A 151 -3.70 12.04 4.94
C ALA A 151 -4.90 12.71 4.26
N ALA A 152 -5.68 11.94 3.47
CA ALA A 152 -6.87 12.45 2.81
C ALA A 152 -7.91 12.95 3.81
N LYS A 153 -8.18 12.20 4.90
CA LYS A 153 -9.10 12.64 5.97
C LYS A 153 -8.60 13.90 6.67
N LYS A 154 -7.29 14.00 6.94
CA LYS A 154 -6.68 15.18 7.56
C LYS A 154 -6.86 16.43 6.68
N ILE A 155 -6.49 16.35 5.40
CA ILE A 155 -6.58 17.49 4.47
C ILE A 155 -8.04 17.90 4.23
N MET A 156 -8.96 16.94 4.12
CA MET A 156 -10.39 17.24 4.02
C MET A 156 -10.89 18.01 5.24
N LYS A 157 -10.44 17.66 6.46
CA LYS A 157 -10.85 18.38 7.67
C LYS A 157 -10.32 19.82 7.64
N GLU A 158 -9.05 20.02 7.31
CA GLU A 158 -8.41 21.34 7.23
C GLU A 158 -9.10 22.26 6.21
N LYS A 159 -9.43 21.76 5.02
CA LYS A 159 -10.11 22.53 3.97
C LYS A 159 -11.59 22.79 4.23
N ASN A 160 -12.28 21.96 5.03
CA ASN A 160 -13.66 22.22 5.45
C ASN A 160 -13.74 23.21 6.64
N SER A 161 -12.64 23.43 7.35
CA SER A 161 -12.58 24.34 8.51
C SER A 161 -11.99 25.72 8.17
N SER A 162 -11.55 25.93 6.93
CA SER A 162 -11.08 27.23 6.44
C SER A 162 -12.28 27.99 5.86
N PRO A 163 -12.65 29.18 6.42
CA PRO A 163 -13.81 29.96 5.99
C PRO A 163 -13.69 30.50 4.56
#